data_AF-A0A5N9CSR4-F1
#
_entry.id   AF-A0A5N9CSR4-F1
#
_cell.length_a   1.000
_cell.length_b   1.000
_cell.length_c   1.000
_cell.angle_alpha   90.00
_cell.angle_beta   90.00
_cell.angle_gamma   90.00
#
_symmetry.space_group_name_H-M   'P 1'
#
loop_
_entity.id
_entity.type
_entity.pdbx_description
1 polymer ?
#
loop_
_entity_poly.entity_id
_entity_poly.type
_entity_poly.pdbx_seq_one_letter_code
_entity_poly.pdbx_strand_id
1 'polypeptide(L)'
;MDPEGKFRLLPLFVNCYGEEAGPDYPPRPTAKRCYEVGQSIRRFLDTRDERVAVVASSSWSHSFLAHKNNCSAIDLETDRRYLELVRQGQGSQLATLTPEELQDSGDHEILNWIIALGILGDVPAEIVDVRESHTQLAFRVAALWGWTKP
;
A
#
# COMPACT_ATOMS: atom_id res chain seq x y z
N MET A 1 7.13 0.48 16.33
CA MET A 1 7.29 1.86 15.80
C MET A 1 7.76 2.84 16.87
N ASP A 2 7.28 2.77 18.11
CA ASP A 2 7.75 3.66 19.19
C ASP A 2 7.53 2.99 20.56
N PRO A 3 8.46 2.13 21.02
CA PRO A 3 8.27 1.35 22.25
C PRO A 3 8.22 2.20 23.52
N GLU A 4 8.75 3.43 23.46
CA GLU A 4 8.79 4.37 24.58
C GLU A 4 7.62 5.37 24.57
N GLY A 5 6.77 5.35 23.54
CA GLY A 5 5.60 6.22 23.44
C GLY A 5 5.94 7.72 23.31
N LYS A 6 7.11 8.04 22.73
CA LYS A 6 7.60 9.40 22.52
C LYS A 6 6.76 10.20 21.51
N PHE A 7 6.16 9.54 20.53
CA PHE A 7 5.41 10.14 19.44
C PHE A 7 3.91 9.87 19.59
N ARG A 8 3.10 10.86 19.21
CA ARG A 8 1.65 10.68 19.12
C ARG A 8 1.34 9.83 17.89
N LEU A 9 0.66 8.71 18.09
CA LEU A 9 0.23 7.81 17.04
C LEU A 9 -1.25 7.98 16.75
N LEU A 10 -1.60 8.20 15.48
CA LEU A 10 -2.97 8.17 14.99
C LEU A 10 -3.13 6.95 14.07
N PRO A 11 -3.73 5.85 14.53
CA PRO A 11 -3.95 4.69 13.69
C PRO A 11 -5.08 4.93 12.68
N LEU A 12 -4.85 4.51 11.43
CA LEU A 12 -5.86 4.45 10.39
C LEU A 12 -5.96 3.00 9.91
N PHE A 13 -7.11 2.38 10.16
CA PHE A 13 -7.39 1.01 9.73
C PHE A 13 -8.18 1.01 8.43
N VAL A 14 -7.83 0.12 7.51
CA VAL A 14 -8.49 -0.03 6.21
C VAL A 14 -9.00 -1.46 6.10
N ASN A 15 -10.28 -1.63 5.74
CA ASN A 15 -10.82 -2.94 5.39
C ASN A 15 -10.38 -3.29 3.96
N CYS A 16 -9.22 -3.94 3.82
CA CYS A 16 -8.63 -4.27 2.53
C CYS A 16 -9.26 -5.49 1.85
N TYR A 17 -9.84 -6.40 2.63
CA TYR A 17 -10.33 -7.67 2.10
C TYR A 17 -11.75 -7.55 1.55
N GLY A 18 -12.63 -6.84 2.29
CA GLY A 18 -13.99 -6.56 1.84
C GLY A 18 -14.90 -7.78 1.87
N GLU A 19 -15.80 -7.88 0.89
CA GLU A 19 -16.81 -8.94 0.74
C GLU A 19 -16.22 -10.35 0.65
N GLU A 20 -14.94 -10.48 0.28
CA GLU A 20 -14.22 -11.77 0.20
C GLU A 20 -14.07 -12.44 1.57
N ALA A 21 -14.17 -11.68 2.67
CA ALA A 21 -14.11 -12.23 4.03
C ALA A 21 -15.41 -12.95 4.41
N GLY A 22 -16.49 -12.71 3.68
CA GLY A 22 -17.80 -13.32 3.91
C GLY A 22 -18.95 -12.36 3.66
N PRO A 23 -20.19 -12.88 3.65
CA PRO A 23 -21.39 -12.14 3.23
C PRO A 23 -21.75 -10.95 4.12
N ASP A 24 -21.25 -10.91 5.36
CA ASP A 24 -21.51 -9.83 6.32
C ASP A 24 -20.43 -8.72 6.31
N TYR A 25 -19.38 -8.86 5.50
CA TYR A 25 -18.31 -7.87 5.42
C TYR A 25 -18.65 -6.77 4.42
N PRO A 26 -18.43 -5.48 4.75
CA PRO A 26 -18.69 -4.39 3.82
C PRO A 26 -17.72 -4.44 2.64
N PRO A 27 -18.07 -3.83 1.50
CA PRO A 27 -17.18 -3.75 0.35
C PRO A 27 -15.85 -3.09 0.73
N ARG A 28 -14.75 -3.61 0.16
CA ARG A 28 -13.43 -2.96 0.25
C ARG A 28 -13.46 -1.64 -0.52
N PRO A 29 -12.69 -0.61 -0.11
CA PRO A 29 -12.55 0.59 -0.91
C PRO A 29 -11.83 0.29 -2.23
N THR A 30 -12.11 1.07 -3.27
CA THR A 30 -11.35 1.00 -4.51
C THR A 30 -9.97 1.63 -4.34
N ALA A 31 -9.00 1.21 -5.15
CA ALA A 31 -7.67 1.81 -5.22
C ALA A 31 -7.74 3.33 -5.42
N LYS A 32 -8.57 3.78 -6.36
CA LYS A 32 -8.85 5.20 -6.58
C LYS A 32 -9.31 5.92 -5.30
N ARG A 33 -10.24 5.31 -4.56
CA ARG A 33 -10.77 5.92 -3.33
C ARG A 33 -9.70 6.02 -2.24
N CYS A 34 -8.85 5.00 -2.10
CA CYS A 34 -7.69 5.03 -1.21
C CYS A 34 -6.73 6.18 -1.56
N TYR A 35 -6.44 6.37 -2.85
CA TYR A 35 -5.57 7.46 -3.30
C TYR A 35 -6.17 8.84 -2.99
N GLU A 36 -7.46 9.05 -3.26
CA GLU A 36 -8.18 10.29 -2.94
C GLU A 36 -8.23 10.58 -1.43
N VAL A 37 -8.36 9.55 -0.60
CA VAL A 37 -8.24 9.67 0.87
C VAL A 37 -6.84 10.17 1.22
N GLY A 38 -5.80 9.60 0.63
CA GLY A 38 -4.42 10.07 0.80
C GLY A 38 -4.25 11.55 0.43
N GLN A 39 -4.79 11.96 -0.72
CA GLN A 39 -4.76 13.37 -1.13
C GLN A 39 -5.51 14.29 -0.16
N SER A 40 -6.59 13.79 0.45
CA SER A 40 -7.36 14.53 1.45
C SER A 40 -6.59 14.68 2.76
N ILE A 41 -5.90 13.63 3.21
CA ILE A 41 -4.99 13.67 4.34
C ILE A 41 -3.87 14.68 4.06
N ARG A 42 -3.29 14.65 2.85
CA ARG A 42 -2.24 15.59 2.46
C ARG A 42 -2.69 17.04 2.57
N ARG A 43 -3.85 17.38 1.98
CA ARG A 43 -4.41 18.74 2.07
C ARG A 43 -4.59 19.19 3.51
N PHE A 44 -4.99 18.30 4.42
CA PHE A 44 -5.06 18.62 5.84
C PHE A 44 -3.67 18.83 6.46
N LEU A 45 -2.72 17.91 6.23
CA LEU A 45 -1.36 18.00 6.76
C LEU A 45 -0.62 19.25 6.28
N ASP A 46 -0.90 19.76 5.07
CA ASP A 46 -0.32 21.02 4.57
C ASP A 46 -0.79 22.25 5.35
N THR A 47 -1.90 22.18 6.09
CA THR A 47 -2.36 23.25 7.01
C THR A 47 -1.71 23.21 8.39
N ARG A 48 -0.80 22.25 8.61
CA ARG A 48 -0.20 21.95 9.90
C ARG A 48 1.28 22.33 9.92
N ASP A 49 1.71 22.88 11.05
CA ASP A 49 3.11 23.20 11.31
C ASP A 49 3.88 21.99 11.88
N GLU A 50 3.15 20.97 12.36
CA GLU A 50 3.74 19.76 12.90
C GLU A 50 4.53 18.97 11.84
N ARG A 51 5.63 18.36 12.29
CA ARG A 51 6.36 17.36 11.50
C ARG A 51 5.66 16.01 11.66
N VAL A 52 5.03 15.55 10.59
CA VAL A 52 4.29 14.29 10.55
C VAL A 52 5.04 13.27 9.71
N ALA A 53 5.25 12.08 10.27
CA ALA A 53 5.68 10.91 9.52
C ALA A 53 4.44 10.06 9.21
N VAL A 54 4.35 9.58 7.97
CA VAL A 54 3.31 8.65 7.54
C VAL A 54 3.96 7.28 7.35
N VAL A 55 3.36 6.26 7.95
CA VAL A 55 3.80 4.87 7.81
C VAL A 55 2.63 4.05 7.29
N ALA A 56 2.76 3.54 6.06
CA ALA A 56 1.90 2.48 5.55
C ALA A 56 2.54 1.13 5.86
N SER A 57 1.73 0.19 6.37
CA SER A 57 2.18 -1.14 6.76
C SER A 57 1.27 -2.18 6.13
N SER A 58 1.85 -3.10 5.36
CA SER A 58 1.20 -4.26 4.74
C SER A 58 2.23 -5.03 3.90
N SER A 59 1.96 -6.30 3.62
CA SER A 59 2.63 -7.04 2.53
C SER A 59 2.00 -6.68 1.18
N TRP A 60 2.60 -7.20 0.11
CA TRP A 60 1.98 -7.17 -1.22
C TRP A 60 1.29 -8.51 -1.53
N SER A 61 1.47 -9.09 -2.72
CA SER A 61 0.82 -10.35 -3.07
C SER A 61 1.08 -11.47 -2.04
N HIS A 62 0.07 -12.29 -1.78
CA HIS A 62 0.16 -13.44 -0.86
C HIS A 62 -0.03 -14.75 -1.61
N SER A 63 0.84 -15.74 -1.32
CA SER A 63 0.80 -17.05 -1.98
C SER A 63 -0.54 -17.75 -1.88
N PHE A 64 -1.24 -17.62 -0.75
CA PHE A 64 -2.54 -18.25 -0.50
C PHE A 64 -3.74 -17.41 -0.99
N LEU A 65 -3.51 -16.19 -1.49
CA LEU A 65 -4.54 -15.30 -2.04
C LEU A 65 -4.38 -15.03 -3.54
N ALA A 66 -3.21 -15.31 -4.12
CA ALA A 66 -2.92 -15.08 -5.53
C ALA A 66 -3.65 -16.12 -6.40
N HIS A 67 -4.87 -15.81 -6.81
CA HIS A 67 -5.72 -16.70 -7.61
C HIS A 67 -5.12 -17.03 -8.97
N LYS A 68 -4.43 -16.11 -9.63
CA LYS A 68 -3.72 -16.40 -10.90
C LYS A 68 -2.67 -17.50 -10.79
N ASN A 69 -2.16 -17.73 -9.57
CA ASN A 69 -1.19 -18.77 -9.25
C ASN A 69 -1.84 -19.95 -8.50
N ASN A 70 -3.16 -20.13 -8.61
CA ASN A 70 -3.93 -21.16 -7.94
C ASN A 70 -3.70 -21.19 -6.41
N CYS A 71 -3.47 -20.03 -5.80
CA CYS A 71 -3.17 -19.89 -4.38
C CYS A 71 -1.98 -20.75 -3.90
N SER A 72 -0.97 -20.92 -4.76
CA SER A 72 0.22 -21.75 -4.47
C SER A 72 1.54 -20.98 -4.47
N ALA A 73 1.56 -19.75 -5.01
CA ALA A 73 2.74 -18.91 -5.13
C ALA A 73 2.35 -17.42 -5.17
N ILE A 74 3.24 -16.56 -4.66
CA ILE A 74 3.10 -15.10 -4.79
C ILE A 74 3.16 -14.64 -6.25
N ASP A 75 2.57 -13.49 -6.56
CA ASP A 75 2.56 -12.92 -7.92
C ASP A 75 3.74 -11.97 -8.18
N LEU A 76 4.91 -12.57 -8.40
CA LEU A 76 6.15 -11.84 -8.67
C LEU A 76 6.07 -10.88 -9.86
N GLU A 77 5.23 -11.16 -10.86
CA GLU A 77 5.10 -10.30 -12.04
C GLU A 77 4.46 -8.97 -11.66
N THR A 78 3.32 -9.03 -10.97
CA THR A 78 2.61 -7.85 -10.50
C THR A 78 3.40 -7.11 -9.44
N ASP A 79 3.99 -7.83 -8.48
CA ASP A 79 4.81 -7.23 -7.43
C ASP A 79 5.97 -6.42 -8.02
N ARG A 80 6.72 -6.98 -8.99
CA ARG A 80 7.84 -6.27 -9.63
C ARG A 80 7.37 -5.06 -10.42
N ARG A 81 6.20 -5.12 -11.04
CA ARG A 81 5.60 -3.96 -11.72
C ARG A 81 5.28 -2.85 -10.72
N TYR A 82 4.69 -3.17 -9.58
CA TYR A 82 4.39 -2.20 -8.52
C TYR A 82 5.67 -1.60 -7.93
N LEU A 83 6.69 -2.43 -7.70
CA LEU A 83 8.00 -2.01 -7.25
C LEU A 83 8.62 -0.98 -8.19
N GLU A 84 8.55 -1.22 -9.50
CA GLU A 84 9.12 -0.30 -10.48
C GLU A 84 8.33 1.02 -10.54
N LEU A 85 6.99 0.97 -10.49
CA LEU A 85 6.17 2.18 -10.44
C LEU A 85 6.53 3.04 -9.22
N VAL A 86 6.64 2.43 -8.04
CA VAL A 86 7.02 3.13 -6.81
C VAL A 86 8.44 3.68 -6.88
N ARG A 87 9.40 2.89 -7.39
CA ARG A 87 10.80 3.30 -7.59
C ARG A 87 10.91 4.50 -8.54
N GLN A 88 10.12 4.53 -9.61
CA GLN A 88 10.14 5.61 -10.61
C GLN A 88 9.29 6.83 -10.22
N GLY A 89 8.62 6.81 -9.06
CA GLY A 89 7.72 7.88 -8.65
C GLY A 89 6.46 7.96 -9.48
N GLN A 90 5.94 6.82 -9.91
CA GLN A 90 4.71 6.67 -10.70
C GLN A 90 3.61 5.99 -9.87
N GLY A 91 3.61 6.23 -8.55
CA GLY A 91 2.71 5.58 -7.60
C GLY A 91 1.23 5.84 -7.87
N SER A 92 0.89 6.98 -8.51
CA SER A 92 -0.48 7.31 -8.89
C SER A 92 -1.11 6.30 -9.85
N GLN A 93 -0.31 5.58 -10.64
CA GLN A 93 -0.80 4.52 -11.52
C GLN A 93 -1.42 3.36 -10.75
N LEU A 94 -1.00 3.11 -9.50
CA LEU A 94 -1.63 2.07 -8.67
C LEU A 94 -3.07 2.42 -8.27
N ALA A 95 -3.48 3.69 -8.40
CA ALA A 95 -4.87 4.12 -8.15
C ALA A 95 -5.85 3.64 -9.23
N THR A 96 -5.37 3.12 -10.36
CA THR A 96 -6.21 2.58 -11.44
C THR A 96 -6.51 1.10 -11.30
N LEU A 97 -5.92 0.42 -10.29
CA LEU A 97 -6.11 -1.01 -10.08
C LEU A 97 -7.58 -1.32 -9.81
N THR A 98 -8.10 -2.33 -10.50
CA THR A 98 -9.48 -2.78 -10.29
C THR A 98 -9.57 -3.75 -9.12
N PRO A 99 -10.75 -3.91 -8.51
CA PRO A 99 -10.97 -4.93 -7.49
C PRO A 99 -10.59 -6.34 -7.99
N GLU A 100 -10.86 -6.66 -9.25
CA GLU A 100 -10.55 -7.96 -9.86
C GLU A 100 -9.05 -8.17 -9.99
N GLU A 101 -8.27 -7.17 -10.40
CA GLU A 101 -6.80 -7.27 -10.48
C GLU A 101 -6.17 -7.49 -9.09
N LEU A 102 -6.68 -6.80 -8.06
CA LEU A 102 -6.25 -6.99 -6.67
C LEU A 102 -6.61 -8.38 -6.15
N GLN A 103 -7.80 -8.88 -6.49
CA GLN A 103 -8.22 -10.24 -6.15
C GLN A 103 -7.31 -11.27 -6.82
N ASP A 104 -7.08 -11.12 -8.13
CA ASP A 104 -6.37 -12.10 -8.94
C ASP A 104 -4.89 -12.23 -8.53
N SER A 105 -4.26 -11.09 -8.21
CA SER A 105 -2.88 -11.03 -7.70
C SER A 105 -2.74 -11.39 -6.21
N GLY A 106 -3.83 -11.39 -5.43
CA GLY A 106 -3.79 -11.64 -3.99
C GLY A 106 -3.15 -10.50 -3.19
N ASP A 107 -3.17 -9.29 -3.73
CA ASP A 107 -2.55 -8.09 -3.17
C ASP A 107 -3.58 -7.10 -2.62
N HIS A 108 -4.49 -7.59 -1.79
CA HIS A 108 -5.56 -6.77 -1.19
C HIS A 108 -4.99 -5.62 -0.35
N GLU A 109 -3.88 -5.85 0.35
CA GLU A 109 -3.34 -4.91 1.32
C GLU A 109 -2.53 -3.75 0.70
N ILE A 110 -2.20 -3.79 -0.60
CA ILE A 110 -1.58 -2.65 -1.31
C ILE A 110 -2.43 -1.36 -1.22
N LEU A 111 -3.73 -1.50 -0.91
CA LEU A 111 -4.62 -0.36 -0.63
C LEU A 111 -4.07 0.55 0.48
N ASN A 112 -3.35 0.01 1.47
CA ASN A 112 -2.66 0.80 2.49
C ASN A 112 -1.53 1.65 1.89
N TRP A 113 -0.75 1.07 0.97
CA TRP A 113 0.31 1.79 0.24
C TRP A 113 -0.29 2.88 -0.64
N ILE A 114 -1.41 2.61 -1.32
CA ILE A 114 -2.06 3.57 -2.21
C ILE A 114 -2.54 4.82 -1.45
N ILE A 115 -2.96 4.69 -0.18
CA ILE A 115 -3.24 5.87 0.67
C ILE A 115 -1.95 6.69 0.89
N ALA A 116 -0.84 6.04 1.24
CA ALA A 116 0.43 6.75 1.43
C ALA A 116 0.93 7.41 0.14
N LEU A 117 0.80 6.74 -1.01
CA LEU A 117 1.11 7.30 -2.33
C LEU A 117 0.21 8.49 -2.66
N GLY A 118 -1.07 8.46 -2.27
CA GLY A 118 -1.96 9.62 -2.37
C GLY A 118 -1.53 10.81 -1.50
N ILE A 119 -0.84 10.56 -0.38
CA ILE A 119 -0.29 11.62 0.47
C ILE A 119 0.98 12.23 -0.13
N LEU A 120 1.84 11.37 -0.67
CA LEU A 120 3.16 11.72 -1.18
C LEU A 120 3.11 12.32 -2.60
N GLY A 121 2.21 11.81 -3.44
CA GLY A 121 2.20 12.06 -4.87
C GLY A 121 3.26 11.24 -5.63
N ASP A 122 3.46 11.59 -6.90
CA ASP A 122 4.39 10.94 -7.81
C ASP A 122 5.85 11.37 -7.53
N VAL A 123 6.39 10.79 -6.45
CA VAL A 123 7.76 11.01 -5.99
C VAL A 123 8.48 9.65 -5.92
N PRO A 124 9.70 9.54 -6.49
CA PRO A 124 10.49 8.32 -6.42
C PRO A 124 10.75 7.87 -4.98
N ALA A 125 10.57 6.57 -4.74
CA ALA A 125 10.93 5.95 -3.47
C ALA A 125 12.40 5.48 -3.47
N GLU A 126 13.07 5.66 -2.34
CA GLU A 126 14.27 4.90 -2.01
C GLU A 126 13.85 3.50 -1.55
N ILE A 127 14.19 2.48 -2.34
CA ILE A 127 13.92 1.08 -1.98
C ILE A 127 15.04 0.59 -1.06
N VAL A 128 14.71 0.39 0.22
CA VAL A 128 15.66 -0.01 1.27
C VAL A 128 15.85 -1.52 1.29
N ASP A 129 14.76 -2.27 1.14
CA ASP A 129 14.81 -3.73 1.10
C ASP A 129 13.68 -4.31 0.25
N VAL A 130 13.97 -5.45 -0.38
CA VAL A 130 13.00 -6.27 -1.09
C VAL A 130 13.26 -7.72 -0.70
N ARG A 131 12.21 -8.46 -0.38
CA ARG A 131 12.27 -9.89 -0.10
C ARG A 131 11.38 -10.61 -1.11
N GLU A 132 12.03 -11.11 -2.16
CA GLU A 132 11.40 -11.94 -3.19
C GLU A 132 11.81 -13.39 -2.94
N SER A 133 10.97 -14.18 -2.27
CA SER A 133 11.26 -15.60 -2.03
C SER A 133 10.03 -16.46 -2.20
N HIS A 134 10.14 -17.52 -3.00
CA HIS A 134 9.09 -18.51 -3.22
C HIS A 134 8.77 -19.34 -1.96
N THR A 135 9.61 -19.28 -0.93
CA THR A 135 9.33 -19.89 0.39
C THR A 135 8.56 -18.96 1.32
N GLN A 136 8.36 -17.70 0.92
CA GLN A 136 7.63 -16.73 1.72
C GLN A 136 6.15 -16.71 1.35
N LEU A 137 5.33 -16.45 2.38
CA LEU A 137 3.89 -16.35 2.22
C LEU A 137 3.47 -15.08 1.46
N ALA A 138 4.33 -14.07 1.37
CA ALA A 138 4.03 -12.79 0.73
C ALA A 138 5.29 -12.09 0.21
N PHE A 139 5.12 -11.23 -0.80
CA PHE A 139 6.15 -10.29 -1.25
C PHE A 139 6.27 -9.11 -0.27
N ARG A 140 7.50 -8.67 0.02
CA ARG A 140 7.74 -7.61 1.00
C ARG A 140 8.71 -6.57 0.48
N VAL A 141 8.35 -5.31 0.70
CA VAL A 141 9.15 -4.13 0.35
C VAL A 141 9.25 -3.21 1.54
N ALA A 142 10.45 -2.68 1.77
CA ALA A 142 10.67 -1.52 2.63
C ALA A 142 11.12 -0.35 1.75
N ALA A 143 10.40 0.76 1.81
CA ALA A 143 10.66 1.94 1.00
C ALA A 143 10.60 3.20 1.86
N LEU A 144 11.43 4.19 1.52
CA LEU A 144 11.47 5.50 2.15
C LEU A 144 11.23 6.58 1.09
N TRP A 145 10.53 7.63 1.49
CA TRP A 145 10.41 8.84 0.68
C TRP A 145 11.04 9.99 1.46
N GLY A 146 12.03 10.63 0.84
CA GLY A 146 12.53 11.90 1.33
C GLY A 146 11.50 12.98 1.05
N TRP A 147 11.06 13.71 2.09
CA TRP A 147 10.19 14.87 1.92
C TRP A 147 10.88 16.14 2.41
N THR A 148 11.09 17.09 1.51
CA THR A 148 11.40 18.49 1.82
C THR A 148 10.16 19.32 1.49
N LYS A 149 9.60 20.05 2.47
CA LYS A 149 8.56 21.07 2.18
C LYS A 149 9.16 22.03 1.13
N PRO A 150 8.49 22.29 0.00
CA PRO A 150 8.90 23.33 -0.93
C PRO A 150 8.87 24.72 -0.26
#